data_AF-A0A554JAR4-F1
#
_entry.id   AF-A0A554JAR4-F1
#
_cell.length_a   1.000
_cell.length_b   1.000
_cell.length_c   1.000
_cell.angle_alpha   90.00
_cell.angle_beta   90.00
_cell.angle_gamma   90.00
#
_symmetry.space_group_name_H-M   'P 1'
#
loop_
_entity.id
_entity.type
_entity.pdbx_description
1 polymer ?
#
loop_
_entity_poly.entity_id
_entity_poly.type
_entity_poly.pdbx_seq_one_letter_code
_entity_poly.pdbx_strand_id
1 'polypeptide(L)' 'MLLNFIGVNPIKALIYAAVLNGIIAVPMIFMIMRISNNKVIMGKYTSGFLSNFVGVITFAVMLFAAVFTLLHLTKMI' A
#
# COMPACT_ATOMS: atom_id res chain seq x y z
N MET A 1 12.58 18.67 17.06
CA MET A 1 13.64 19.70 16.94
C MET A 1 14.93 19.22 16.26
N LEU A 2 15.12 17.93 15.93
CA LEU A 2 16.34 17.46 15.23
C LEU A 2 16.34 17.62 13.70
N LEU A 3 15.16 17.74 13.07
CA LEU A 3 15.05 17.64 11.61
C LEU A 3 15.56 18.89 10.86
N ASN A 4 15.61 20.05 11.52
CA ASN A 4 16.23 21.26 10.97
C ASN A 4 17.77 21.19 10.96
N PHE A 5 18.40 20.30 11.75
CA PHE A 5 19.86 20.18 11.84
C PHE A 5 20.49 19.34 10.72
N ILE A 6 19.67 18.60 9.95
CA ILE A 6 20.14 17.70 8.88
C ILE A 6 20.11 18.41 7.50
N GLY A 7 19.63 19.66 7.42
CA GLY A 7 19.49 20.38 6.13
C GLY A 7 18.44 19.77 5.18
N VAL A 8 17.79 18.68 5.59
CA VAL A 8 16.71 18.02 4.86
C VAL A 8 15.39 18.64 5.31
N ASN A 9 14.72 19.29 4.37
CA ASN A 9 13.45 19.96 4.63
C ASN A 9 12.42 18.90 5.13
N PRO A 10 11.91 19.03 6.38
CA PRO A 10 11.03 18.04 7.02
C PRO A 10 9.86 17.59 6.15
N ILE A 11 9.29 18.56 5.43
CA ILE A 11 8.15 18.39 4.55
C ILE A 11 8.53 17.47 3.39
N LYS A 12 9.72 17.63 2.81
CA LYS A 12 10.21 16.75 1.74
C LYS A 12 10.45 15.33 2.26
N ALA A 13 11.04 15.18 3.44
CA ALA A 13 11.25 13.86 4.05
C ALA A 13 9.92 13.14 4.29
N LEU A 14 8.90 13.87 4.77
CA LEU A 14 7.55 13.33 4.98
C LEU A 14 6.90 12.89 3.65
N ILE A 15 7.05 13.69 2.59
CA ILE A 15 6.54 13.33 1.26
C ILE A 15 7.25 12.07 0.73
N TYR A 16 8.59 11.99 0.84
CA TYR A 16 9.34 10.78 0.45
C TYR A 16 8.89 9.55 1.23
N ALA A 17 8.66 9.69 2.55
CA ALA A 17 8.15 8.60 3.38
C ALA A 17 6.76 8.16 2.93
N ALA A 18 5.86 9.10 2.59
CA ALA A 18 4.52 8.79 2.11
C ALA A 18 4.54 8.04 0.77
N VAL A 19 5.39 8.45 -0.17
CA VAL A 19 5.56 7.76 -1.46
C VAL A 19 6.09 6.34 -1.25
N LEU A 20 7.13 6.18 -0.44
CA LEU A 20 7.67 4.86 -0.07
C LEU A 20 6.61 3.97 0.58
N ASN A 21 5.83 4.52 1.52
CA ASN A 21 4.79 3.77 2.21
C ASN A 21 3.65 3.35 1.25
N GLY A 22 3.28 4.20 0.30
CA GLY A 22 2.34 3.84 -0.78
C GLY A 22 2.83 2.68 -1.65
N ILE A 23 4.13 2.64 -1.98
CA ILE A 23 4.75 1.53 -2.72
C ILE A 23 4.75 0.24 -1.88
N ILE A 24 5.09 0.33 -0.59
CA ILE A 24 5.14 -0.82 0.34
C ILE A 24 3.74 -1.37 0.64
N ALA A 25 2.70 -0.53 0.63
CA ALA A 25 1.33 -0.94 0.92
C ALA A 25 0.81 -2.02 -0.05
N VAL A 26 1.17 -1.97 -1.33
CA VAL A 26 0.71 -2.92 -2.36
C VAL A 26 1.13 -4.37 -2.07
N PRO A 27 2.43 -4.71 -1.89
CA PRO A 27 2.84 -6.07 -1.53
C PRO A 27 2.39 -6.45 -0.12
N MET A 28 2.29 -5.49 0.82
CA MET A 28 1.77 -5.74 2.17
C MET A 28 0.32 -6.25 2.15
N ILE A 29 -0.57 -5.58 1.42
CA ILE A 29 -1.98 -5.99 1.31
C ILE A 29 -2.06 -7.40 0.71
N PHE A 30 -1.27 -7.71 -0.31
CA PHE A 30 -1.21 -9.05 -0.89
C PHE A 30 -0.77 -10.11 0.14
N MET A 31 0.29 -9.83 0.91
CA MET A 31 0.74 -10.73 1.98
C MET A 31 -0.33 -10.92 3.05
N ILE A 32 -0.94 -9.83 3.53
CA ILE A 32 -1.97 -9.87 4.57
C ILE A 32 -3.15 -10.72 4.09
N MET A 33 -3.61 -10.53 2.86
CA MET A 33 -4.71 -11.32 2.28
C MET A 33 -4.36 -12.80 2.17
N ARG A 34 -3.10 -13.14 1.84
CA ARG A 34 -2.64 -14.53 1.78
C ARG A 34 -2.59 -15.18 3.17
N ILE A 35 -2.12 -14.44 4.17
CA ILE A 35 -2.03 -14.90 5.56
C ILE A 35 -3.43 -15.04 6.18
N SER A 36 -4.32 -14.05 5.94
CA SER A 36 -5.67 -14.03 6.51
C SER A 36 -6.57 -15.14 5.96
N ASN A 37 -6.28 -15.63 4.75
CA ASN A 37 -6.92 -16.81 4.15
C ASN A 37 -6.31 -18.14 4.58
N ASN A 38 -5.14 -18.12 5.22
CA ASN A 38 -4.46 -19.35 5.58
C ASN A 38 -5.09 -19.97 6.84
N LYS A 39 -5.85 -21.05 6.66
CA LYS A 39 -6.45 -21.83 7.77
C LYS A 39 -5.43 -22.37 8.76
N VAL A 40 -4.17 -22.57 8.36
CA VAL A 40 -3.09 -23.03 9.26
C VAL A 40 -2.72 -21.94 10.26
N ILE A 41 -2.78 -20.66 9.87
CA ILE A 41 -2.39 -19.52 10.71
C ILE A 41 -3.60 -18.93 11.45
N MET A 42 -4.75 -18.82 10.77
CA MET A 42 -5.97 -18.18 11.29
C MET A 42 -7.00 -19.16 11.88
N GLY A 43 -6.82 -20.48 11.71
CA GLY A 43 -7.72 -21.49 12.25
C GLY A 43 -9.17 -21.33 11.75
N LYS A 44 -10.11 -21.13 12.68
CA LYS A 44 -11.55 -20.89 12.38
C LYS A 44 -11.87 -19.45 11.98
N TYR A 45 -10.95 -18.51 12.18
CA TYR A 45 -11.16 -17.07 11.89
C TYR A 45 -10.58 -16.65 10.54
N THR A 46 -10.54 -17.55 9.56
CA THR A 46 -10.11 -17.16 8.21
C THR A 46 -11.05 -16.11 7.62
N SER A 47 -10.48 -15.20 6.84
CA SER A 47 -11.24 -14.23 6.06
C SER A 47 -12.34 -14.95 5.27
N GLY A 48 -13.60 -14.61 5.57
CA GLY A 48 -14.74 -15.10 4.82
C GLY A 48 -14.80 -14.51 3.41
N PHE A 49 -15.76 -14.98 2.62
CA PHE A 49 -15.93 -14.53 1.23
C PHE A 49 -16.08 -13.00 1.11
N LEU A 50 -16.76 -12.37 2.08
CA LEU A 50 -16.96 -10.93 2.13
C LEU A 50 -15.66 -10.15 2.40
N SER A 51 -14.83 -10.57 3.36
CA SER A 51 -13.53 -9.92 3.62
C SER A 51 -12.58 -10.09 2.45
N ASN A 52 -12.58 -11.25 1.80
CA ASN A 52 -11.78 -11.45 0.60
C ASN A 52 -12.22 -10.55 -0.55
N PHE A 53 -13.53 -10.41 -0.75
CA PHE A 53 -14.05 -9.54 -1.80
C PHE A 53 -13.64 -8.08 -1.57
N VAL A 54 -13.77 -7.58 -0.34
CA VAL A 54 -13.32 -6.23 0.03
C VAL A 54 -11.80 -6.09 -0.12
N GLY A 55 -11.01 -7.09 0.28
CA GLY A 55 -9.55 -7.09 0.13
C GLY A 55 -9.11 -7.04 -1.34
N VAL A 56 -9.75 -7.83 -2.20
CA VAL A 56 -9.50 -7.84 -3.65
C VAL A 56 -9.89 -6.51 -4.29
N ILE A 57 -11.03 -5.93 -3.92
CA ILE A 57 -11.44 -4.60 -4.40
C ILE A 57 -10.40 -3.55 -3.98
N THR A 58 -9.96 -3.58 -2.72
CA THR A 58 -8.97 -2.63 -2.20
C THR A 58 -7.66 -2.75 -2.96
N PHE A 59 -7.18 -3.98 -3.20
CA PHE A 59 -5.99 -4.25 -3.99
C PHE A 59 -6.15 -3.76 -5.43
N ALA A 60 -7.29 -4.04 -6.08
CA ALA A 60 -7.58 -3.61 -7.44
C ALA A 60 -7.61 -2.09 -7.56
N VAL A 61 -8.26 -1.38 -6.62
CA VAL A 61 -8.32 0.08 -6.59
C VAL A 61 -6.92 0.69 -6.41
N MET A 62 -6.10 0.16 -5.50
CA MET A 62 -4.72 0.64 -5.33
C MET A 62 -3.86 0.38 -6.56
N LEU A 63 -4.00 -0.78 -7.20
CA LEU A 63 -3.26 -1.13 -8.41
C LEU A 63 -3.67 -0.22 -9.59
N PHE A 64 -4.97 0.03 -9.76
CA PHE A 64 -5.48 0.99 -10.73
C PHE A 64 -4.97 2.41 -10.46
N ALA A 65 -4.98 2.87 -9.21
CA ALA A 65 -4.47 4.20 -8.86
C ALA A 65 -2.97 4.33 -9.15
N ALA A 66 -2.17 3.29 -8.86
CA ALA A 66 -0.75 3.26 -9.16
C ALA A 66 -0.47 3.27 -10.68
N VAL A 67 -1.22 2.50 -11.46
CA VAL A 67 -1.10 2.49 -12.93
C VAL A 67 -1.58 3.81 -13.53
N PHE A 68 -2.67 4.38 -13.01
CA PHE A 68 -3.20 5.65 -13.48
C PHE A 68 -2.21 6.79 -13.22
N THR A 69 -1.62 6.85 -12.02
CA THR A 69 -0.58 7.84 -11.69
C THR A 69 0.65 7.67 -12.58
N LEU A 70 1.10 6.44 -12.85
CA LEU A 70 2.19 6.18 -13.82
C LEU A 70 1.82 6.63 -15.24
N LEU A 71 0.64 6.28 -15.75
CA LEU A 71 0.19 6.67 -17.11
C LEU A 71 0.02 8.18 -17.27
N HIS A 72 -0.52 8.85 -16.25
CA HIS A 72 -0.65 10.32 -16.26
C HIS A 72 0.72 10.99 -16.26
N LEU A 73 1.69 10.44 -15.53
CA LEU A 73 3.05 10.98 -15.47
C LEU A 73 3.81 10.79 -16.79
N THR A 74 3.63 9.66 -17.50
CA THR A 74 4.28 9.39 -18.80
C THR A 74 3.76 10.28 -19.93
N LYS A 75 2.52 10.77 -19.84
CA LYS A 75 1.90 11.62 -20.88
C LYS A 75 2.23 13.11 -20.72
N MET A 76 2.88 13.49 -19.62
CA MET A 76 3.26 14.87 -19.29
C MET A 76 4.77 15.15 -19.52
N ILE A 77 5.56 14.13 -19.82
CA ILE A 77 6.97 14.19 -20.27
C ILE A 77 7.04 14.15 -21.80
#